data_AF-W5WVL7-F1
#
_entry.id   AF-W5WVL7-F1
#
_cell.length_a   1.000
_cell.length_b   1.000
_cell.length_c   1.000
_cell.angle_alpha   90.00
_cell.angle_beta   90.00
_cell.angle_gamma   90.00
#
_symmetry.space_group_name_H-M   'P 1'
#
loop_
_entity.id
_entity.type
_entity.pdbx_description
1 polymer ?
#
loop_
_entity_poly.entity_id
_entity_poly.type
_entity_poly.pdbx_seq_one_letter_code
_entity_poly.pdbx_strand_id
1 'polypeptide(L)'
;MPNRSQAPELTTERAALLALMADFLRGSAPFRIADRSDALARIEIQKLVYLAQVHEGKSRYTFVRARYGPFSHGLERELKEWEGHYVLGYGDATDKVLELRPIVLIPEAVQKADAAVDEATARTIKEVLRLVEGWESTYELELLATTLFTFLEGSAGSSAEAHAVISGWSHIPAQVFTSRHVDLAWNHLRQAGWLAESVPAV
;
A
#
# COMPACT_ATOMS: atom_id res chain seq x y z
N MET A 1 26.39 -0.54 0.11
CA MET A 1 27.36 0.48 -0.36
C MET A 1 26.72 1.86 -0.18
N PRO A 2 27.45 2.93 0.18
CA PRO A 2 26.86 4.26 0.25
C PRO A 2 26.35 4.65 -1.13
N ASN A 3 25.06 4.98 -1.26
CA ASN A 3 24.54 5.56 -2.49
C ASN A 3 25.12 6.97 -2.64
N ARG A 4 25.90 7.21 -3.71
CA ARG A 4 26.57 8.49 -3.97
C ARG A 4 25.79 9.37 -4.95
N SER A 5 24.57 8.97 -5.34
CA SER A 5 23.70 9.82 -6.14
C SER A 5 23.29 11.06 -5.35
N GLN A 6 22.87 12.12 -6.05
CA GLN A 6 22.23 13.25 -5.37
C GLN A 6 20.91 12.79 -4.75
N ALA A 7 20.66 13.21 -3.52
CA ALA A 7 19.38 12.96 -2.87
C ALA A 7 18.25 13.59 -3.70
N PRO A 8 17.19 12.85 -4.04
CA PRO A 8 16.03 13.44 -4.70
C PRO A 8 15.43 14.51 -3.80
N GLU A 9 14.85 15.58 -4.35
CA GLU A 9 14.18 16.62 -3.55
C GLU A 9 13.01 16.05 -2.73
N LEU A 10 12.85 16.48 -1.48
CA LEU A 10 11.72 16.07 -0.64
C LEU A 10 10.49 16.94 -0.96
N THR A 11 9.81 16.62 -2.05
CA THR A 11 8.55 17.30 -2.41
C THR A 11 7.44 16.96 -1.42
N THR A 12 6.37 17.77 -1.41
CA THR A 12 5.18 17.51 -0.57
C THR A 12 4.62 16.11 -0.79
N GLU A 13 4.60 15.63 -2.03
CA GLU A 13 4.09 14.30 -2.36
C GLU A 13 5.02 13.18 -1.87
N ARG A 14 6.34 13.41 -1.83
CA ARG A 14 7.30 12.46 -1.24
C ARG A 14 7.22 12.44 0.28
N ALA A 15 7.04 13.61 0.88
CA ALA A 15 6.79 13.74 2.31
C ALA A 15 5.51 13.00 2.72
N ALA A 16 4.41 13.15 1.97
CA ALA A 16 3.15 12.44 2.21
C ALA A 16 3.33 10.92 2.25
N LEU A 17 4.06 10.36 1.29
CA LEU A 17 4.38 8.92 1.23
C LEU A 17 5.22 8.47 2.43
N LEU A 18 6.27 9.22 2.78
CA LEU A 18 7.13 8.92 3.93
C LEU A 18 6.36 8.98 5.24
N ALA A 19 5.52 9.99 5.42
CA ALA A 19 4.68 10.14 6.61
C ALA A 19 3.66 9.00 6.72
N LEU A 20 3.01 8.61 5.61
CA LEU A 20 2.10 7.45 5.58
C LEU A 20 2.81 6.17 6.05
N MET A 21 3.99 5.90 5.52
CA MET A 21 4.79 4.72 5.90
C MET A 21 5.23 4.79 7.37
N ALA A 22 5.65 5.96 7.83
CA ALA A 22 6.06 6.18 9.21
C ALA A 22 4.90 6.01 10.19
N ASP A 23 3.74 6.60 9.92
CA ASP A 23 2.55 6.45 10.76
C ASP A 23 2.00 5.04 10.76
N PHE A 24 2.05 4.34 9.62
CA PHE A 24 1.70 2.93 9.57
C PHE A 24 2.61 2.10 10.48
N LEU A 25 3.93 2.31 10.43
CA LEU A 25 4.87 1.63 11.32
C LEU A 25 4.60 1.98 12.79
N ARG A 26 4.39 3.27 13.11
CA ARG A 26 4.06 3.72 14.47
C ARG A 26 2.79 3.05 15.02
N GLY A 27 1.75 2.92 14.20
CA GLY A 27 0.47 2.31 14.59
C GLY A 27 0.50 0.78 14.66
N SER A 28 1.25 0.14 13.77
CA SER A 28 1.28 -1.33 13.65
C SER A 28 2.37 -2.01 14.50
N ALA A 29 3.36 -1.27 15.01
CA ALA A 29 4.50 -1.80 15.75
C ALA A 29 4.14 -2.84 16.85
N PRO A 30 3.08 -2.67 17.67
CA PRO A 30 2.72 -3.64 18.71
C PRO A 30 2.33 -5.03 18.16
N PHE A 31 1.91 -5.11 16.90
CA PHE A 31 1.38 -6.32 16.27
C PHE A 31 2.36 -6.94 15.27
N ARG A 32 3.50 -6.29 15.01
CA ARG A 32 4.53 -6.78 14.09
C ARG A 32 5.52 -7.71 14.81
N ILE A 33 6.14 -8.59 14.04
CA ILE A 33 7.21 -9.46 14.54
C ILE A 33 8.38 -8.57 14.97
N ALA A 34 8.97 -8.85 16.14
CA ALA A 34 9.93 -7.96 16.80
C ALA A 34 11.13 -7.54 15.92
N ASP A 35 11.63 -8.44 15.07
CA ASP A 35 12.75 -8.21 14.15
C ASP A 35 12.37 -7.39 12.90
N ARG A 36 11.10 -7.00 12.78
CA ARG A 36 10.52 -6.24 11.65
C ARG A 36 9.54 -5.16 12.10
N SER A 37 9.60 -4.79 13.38
CA SER A 37 8.70 -3.83 14.00
C SER A 37 8.88 -2.41 13.46
N ASP A 38 10.05 -2.12 12.88
CA ASP A 38 10.46 -0.83 12.33
C ASP A 38 10.68 -0.83 10.80
N ALA A 39 10.26 -1.90 10.12
CA ALA A 39 10.49 -2.08 8.70
C ALA A 39 9.24 -2.52 7.92
N LEU A 40 9.14 -2.02 6.69
CA LEU A 40 8.08 -2.38 5.74
C LEU A 40 8.58 -3.41 4.73
N ALA A 41 7.67 -4.22 4.20
CA ALA A 41 7.89 -4.98 2.99
C ALA A 41 7.44 -4.16 1.76
N ARG A 42 8.08 -4.42 0.62
CA ARG A 42 7.75 -3.79 -0.67
C ARG A 42 6.26 -3.92 -1.06
N ILE A 43 5.62 -5.06 -0.74
CA ILE A 43 4.19 -5.26 -0.98
C ILE A 43 3.37 -4.29 -0.13
N GLU A 44 3.67 -4.17 1.17
CA GLU A 44 2.96 -3.29 2.09
C GLU A 44 2.97 -1.83 1.59
N ILE A 45 4.14 -1.34 1.15
CA ILE A 45 4.27 0.01 0.59
C ILE A 45 3.36 0.18 -0.63
N GLN A 46 3.37 -0.78 -1.58
CA GLN A 46 2.51 -0.73 -2.76
C GLN A 46 1.02 -0.68 -2.38
N LYS A 47 0.60 -1.39 -1.34
CA LYS A 47 -0.81 -1.39 -0.88
C LYS A 47 -1.19 -0.10 -0.18
N LEU A 48 -0.37 0.37 0.76
CA LEU A 48 -0.64 1.60 1.49
C LEU A 48 -0.75 2.80 0.54
N VAL A 49 0.17 2.91 -0.43
CA VAL A 49 0.15 3.99 -1.41
C VAL A 49 -1.04 3.88 -2.36
N TYR A 50 -1.41 2.67 -2.77
CA TYR A 50 -2.63 2.46 -3.55
C TYR A 50 -3.88 2.93 -2.79
N LEU A 51 -4.04 2.53 -1.53
CA LEU A 51 -5.19 2.92 -0.69
C LEU A 51 -5.25 4.43 -0.48
N ALA A 52 -4.11 5.07 -0.18
CA ALA A 52 -4.02 6.53 -0.05
C ALA A 52 -4.41 7.24 -1.35
N GLN A 53 -3.92 6.76 -2.49
CA GLN A 53 -4.25 7.35 -3.78
C GLN A 53 -5.75 7.22 -4.10
N VAL A 54 -6.36 6.07 -3.83
CA VAL A 54 -7.79 5.86 -4.00
C VAL A 54 -8.59 6.84 -3.14
N HIS A 55 -8.22 7.01 -1.88
CA HIS A 55 -8.89 7.93 -0.97
C HIS A 55 -8.77 9.40 -1.42
N GLU A 56 -7.58 9.81 -1.90
CA GLU A 56 -7.36 11.17 -2.39
C GLU A 56 -8.06 11.46 -3.72
N GLY A 57 -8.45 10.43 -4.49
CA GLY A 57 -8.98 10.59 -5.84
C GLY A 57 -7.96 11.16 -6.84
N LYS A 58 -6.66 11.06 -6.55
CA LYS A 58 -5.58 11.53 -7.44
C LYS A 58 -5.01 10.35 -8.25
N SER A 59 -4.37 10.62 -9.38
CA SER A 59 -3.74 9.60 -10.22
C SER A 59 -2.23 9.84 -10.37
N ARG A 60 -1.51 9.94 -9.26
CA ARG A 60 -0.05 10.11 -9.27
C ARG A 60 0.66 8.91 -9.90
N TYR A 61 0.19 7.71 -9.57
CA TYR A 61 0.72 6.46 -10.04
C TYR A 61 -0.35 5.69 -10.80
N THR A 62 0.02 5.12 -11.94
CA THR A 62 -0.81 4.09 -12.57
C THR A 62 -0.60 2.78 -11.83
N PHE A 63 -1.67 2.26 -11.25
CA PHE A 63 -1.71 0.93 -10.67
C PHE A 63 -2.35 -0.04 -11.66
N VAL A 64 -1.71 -1.18 -11.86
CA VAL A 64 -2.20 -2.26 -12.72
C VAL A 64 -2.35 -3.54 -11.91
N ARG A 65 -3.19 -4.44 -12.41
CA ARG A 65 -3.24 -5.81 -11.92
C ARG A 65 -1.88 -6.50 -12.09
N ALA A 66 -1.27 -6.92 -10.98
CA ALA A 66 0.00 -7.64 -10.99
C ALA A 66 -0.01 -8.80 -9.98
N ARG A 67 1.16 -9.45 -9.82
CA ARG A 67 1.32 -10.71 -9.07
C ARG A 67 0.73 -10.71 -7.67
N TYR A 68 0.82 -9.57 -6.97
CA TYR A 68 0.40 -9.43 -5.58
C TYR A 68 -0.64 -8.32 -5.45
N GLY A 69 -1.67 -8.32 -6.30
CA GLY A 69 -2.66 -7.25 -6.31
C GLY A 69 -2.27 -6.00 -7.13
N PRO A 70 -2.85 -4.82 -6.84
CA PRO A 70 -2.55 -3.58 -7.53
C PRO A 70 -1.09 -3.17 -7.34
N PHE A 71 -0.38 -2.90 -8.44
CA PHE A 71 1.04 -2.57 -8.40
C PHE A 71 1.34 -1.40 -9.33
N SER A 72 2.23 -0.50 -8.89
CA SER A 72 2.75 0.56 -9.74
C SER A 72 4.24 0.42 -9.98
N HIS A 73 4.60 0.32 -11.27
CA HIS A 73 5.99 0.47 -11.73
C HIS A 73 6.52 1.89 -11.51
N GLY A 74 5.65 2.90 -11.47
CA GLY A 74 6.03 4.28 -11.18
C GLY A 74 6.55 4.42 -9.74
N LEU A 75 5.76 3.94 -8.78
CA LEU A 75 6.14 3.89 -7.36
C LEU A 75 7.40 3.06 -7.15
N GLU A 76 7.50 1.93 -7.85
CA GLU A 76 8.69 1.07 -7.81
C GLU A 76 9.98 1.82 -8.17
N ARG A 77 9.96 2.59 -9.26
CA ARG A 77 11.14 3.38 -9.66
C ARG A 77 11.45 4.47 -8.66
N GLU A 78 10.41 5.15 -8.16
CA GLU A 78 10.59 6.22 -7.16
C GLU A 78 11.22 5.69 -5.87
N LEU A 79 10.77 4.54 -5.35
CA LEU A 79 11.37 3.93 -4.16
C LEU A 79 12.84 3.49 -4.38
N LYS A 80 13.23 3.11 -5.61
CA LYS A 80 14.65 2.85 -5.93
C LYS A 80 15.49 4.11 -5.84
N GLU A 81 14.97 5.25 -6.29
CA GLU A 81 15.66 6.53 -6.19
C GLU A 81 15.85 6.99 -4.73
N TRP A 82 15.01 6.48 -3.82
CA TRP A 82 15.07 6.79 -2.41
C TRP A 82 16.11 5.97 -1.62
N GLU A 83 16.63 4.88 -2.19
CA GLU A 83 17.60 4.01 -1.52
C GLU A 83 18.84 4.81 -1.11
N GLY A 84 19.19 4.76 0.19
CA GLY A 84 20.31 5.51 0.77
C GLY A 84 20.02 6.98 1.07
N HIS A 85 18.82 7.48 0.75
CA HIS A 85 18.42 8.88 0.98
C HIS A 85 17.23 9.00 1.94
N TYR A 86 16.17 8.25 1.68
CA TYR A 86 14.97 8.21 2.52
C TYR A 86 14.68 6.83 3.10
N VAL A 87 15.12 5.78 2.42
CA VAL A 87 14.95 4.39 2.87
C VAL A 87 16.25 3.61 2.74
N LEU A 88 16.35 2.51 3.46
CA LEU A 88 17.42 1.53 3.36
C LEU A 88 16.82 0.14 3.17
N GLY A 89 17.49 -0.69 2.35
CA GLY A 89 17.09 -2.11 2.17
C GLY A 89 16.18 -2.36 0.96
N TYR A 90 15.90 -1.34 0.14
CA TYR A 90 15.22 -1.50 -1.14
C TYR A 90 16.11 -2.15 -2.20
N GLY A 91 17.39 -1.76 -2.20
CA GLY A 91 18.39 -2.27 -3.14
C GLY A 91 18.08 -1.93 -4.60
N ASP A 92 18.45 -2.83 -5.53
CA ASP A 92 18.16 -2.71 -6.97
C ASP A 92 16.80 -3.32 -7.38
N ALA A 93 16.06 -3.83 -6.40
CA ALA A 93 14.81 -4.59 -6.52
C ALA A 93 14.90 -5.87 -7.39
N THR A 94 16.07 -6.51 -7.43
CA THR A 94 16.24 -7.86 -8.01
C THR A 94 15.85 -8.98 -7.03
N ASP A 95 15.68 -8.65 -5.76
CA ASP A 95 15.32 -9.59 -4.71
C ASP A 95 13.95 -10.24 -4.93
N LYS A 96 13.82 -11.49 -4.47
CA LYS A 96 12.54 -12.20 -4.53
C LYS A 96 11.54 -11.49 -3.62
N VAL A 97 10.47 -10.97 -4.21
CA VAL A 97 9.42 -10.22 -3.48
C VAL A 97 8.87 -10.99 -2.26
N LEU A 98 8.79 -12.33 -2.35
CA LEU A 98 8.32 -13.19 -1.26
C LEU A 98 9.31 -13.35 -0.09
N GLU A 99 10.57 -12.95 -0.25
CA GLU A 99 11.50 -12.87 0.89
C GLU A 99 11.13 -11.72 1.83
N LEU A 100 10.20 -10.84 1.42
CA LEU A 100 9.75 -9.68 2.18
C LEU A 100 10.95 -8.99 2.81
N ARG A 101 11.91 -8.49 2.04
CA ARG A 101 13.08 -7.85 2.68
C ARG A 101 12.66 -6.58 3.43
N PRO A 102 13.26 -6.31 4.60
CA PRO A 102 12.93 -5.15 5.40
C PRO A 102 13.41 -3.88 4.70
N ILE A 103 12.50 -2.93 4.52
CA ILE A 103 12.77 -1.57 4.06
C ILE A 103 12.57 -0.66 5.27
N VAL A 104 13.66 -0.04 5.71
CA VAL A 104 13.70 0.83 6.90
C VAL A 104 13.64 2.28 6.44
N LEU A 105 12.88 3.11 7.16
CA LEU A 105 12.82 4.55 6.90
C LEU A 105 13.97 5.26 7.61
N ILE A 106 14.64 6.19 6.93
CA ILE A 106 15.72 6.98 7.54
C ILE A 106 15.10 8.03 8.49
N PRO A 107 15.47 8.07 9.78
CA PRO A 107 14.82 8.94 10.77
C PRO A 107 14.82 10.43 10.40
N GLU A 108 15.91 10.94 9.85
CA GLU A 108 16.02 12.34 9.44
C GLU A 108 15.08 12.68 8.28
N ALA A 109 14.81 11.71 7.39
CA ALA A 109 13.85 11.87 6.30
C ALA A 109 12.41 11.90 6.84
N VAL A 110 12.11 11.02 7.81
CA VAL A 110 10.80 10.98 8.49
C VAL A 110 10.53 12.30 9.21
N GLN A 111 11.50 12.84 9.95
CA GLN A 111 11.33 14.13 10.64
C GLN A 111 11.00 15.28 9.68
N LYS A 112 11.69 15.34 8.52
CA LYS A 112 11.42 16.35 7.50
C LYS A 112 10.06 16.14 6.83
N ALA A 113 9.67 14.88 6.61
CA ALA A 113 8.38 14.54 6.05
C ALA A 113 7.24 14.95 6.98
N ASP A 114 7.32 14.57 8.26
CA ASP A 114 6.33 14.93 9.29
C ASP A 114 6.16 16.46 9.40
N ALA A 115 7.23 17.24 9.21
CA ALA A 115 7.18 18.71 9.20
C ALA A 115 6.57 19.33 7.92
N ALA A 116 6.52 18.57 6.82
CA ALA A 116 6.02 19.02 5.52
C ALA A 116 4.58 18.55 5.22
N VAL A 117 4.01 17.69 6.07
CA VAL A 117 2.62 17.20 5.94
C VAL A 117 1.64 18.32 6.26
N ASP A 118 0.75 18.62 5.31
CA ASP A 118 -0.38 19.52 5.52
C ASP A 118 -1.61 18.81 6.10
N GLU A 119 -2.62 19.57 6.51
CA GLU A 119 -3.83 19.03 7.14
C GLU A 119 -4.60 18.06 6.21
N ALA A 120 -4.61 18.35 4.91
CA ALA A 120 -5.29 17.51 3.93
C ALA A 120 -4.61 16.13 3.83
N THR A 121 -3.28 16.12 3.72
CA THR A 121 -2.46 14.91 3.68
C THR A 121 -2.59 14.13 4.99
N ALA A 122 -2.53 14.80 6.15
CA ALA A 122 -2.72 14.16 7.44
C ALA A 122 -4.10 13.49 7.55
N ARG A 123 -5.15 14.11 7.01
CA ARG A 123 -6.50 13.51 6.96
C ARG A 123 -6.54 12.27 6.08
N THR A 124 -5.92 12.30 4.89
CA THR A 124 -5.80 11.10 4.04
C THR A 124 -5.11 9.97 4.80
N ILE A 125 -3.94 10.24 5.39
CA ILE A 125 -3.17 9.25 6.13
C ILE A 125 -4.05 8.64 7.23
N LYS A 126 -4.73 9.47 8.00
CA LYS A 126 -5.63 9.02 9.07
C LYS A 126 -6.74 8.08 8.56
N GLU A 127 -7.39 8.39 7.45
CA GLU A 127 -8.45 7.54 6.91
C GLU A 127 -7.91 6.22 6.34
N VAL A 128 -6.72 6.23 5.73
CA VAL A 128 -6.03 5.00 5.30
C VAL A 128 -5.66 4.14 6.50
N LEU A 129 -5.10 4.73 7.56
CA LEU A 129 -4.73 4.00 8.78
C LEU A 129 -5.94 3.43 9.50
N ARG A 130 -7.05 4.18 9.55
CA ARG A 130 -8.33 3.65 10.06
C ARG A 130 -8.82 2.47 9.22
N LEU A 131 -8.67 2.51 7.89
CA LEU A 131 -9.06 1.40 7.04
C LEU A 131 -8.24 0.14 7.35
N VAL A 132 -6.94 0.27 7.57
CA VAL A 132 -6.04 -0.89 7.74
C VAL A 132 -5.87 -1.34 9.19
N GLU A 133 -6.52 -0.67 10.14
CA GLU A 133 -6.55 -1.09 11.55
C GLU A 133 -7.18 -2.48 11.68
N GLY A 134 -6.42 -3.43 12.24
CA GLY A 134 -6.76 -4.86 12.29
C GLY A 134 -6.50 -5.62 10.98
N TRP A 135 -5.85 -5.01 9.99
CA TRP A 135 -5.51 -5.57 8.67
C TRP A 135 -4.07 -5.23 8.25
N GLU A 136 -3.13 -5.20 9.20
CA GLU A 136 -1.78 -4.65 9.01
C GLU A 136 -0.76 -5.64 8.46
N SER A 137 -1.03 -6.94 8.44
CA SER A 137 -0.08 -7.89 7.86
C SER A 137 0.02 -7.70 6.34
N THR A 138 1.14 -8.11 5.75
CA THR A 138 1.33 -8.06 4.29
C THR A 138 0.19 -8.78 3.55
N TYR A 139 -0.28 -9.90 4.09
CA TYR A 139 -1.38 -10.67 3.52
C TYR A 139 -2.71 -9.89 3.56
N GLU A 140 -3.03 -9.28 4.70
CA GLU A 140 -4.28 -8.54 4.90
C GLU A 140 -4.32 -7.25 4.07
N LEU A 141 -3.22 -6.51 4.02
CA LEU A 141 -3.07 -5.34 3.15
C LEU A 141 -3.22 -5.73 1.68
N GLU A 142 -2.60 -6.83 1.26
CA GLU A 142 -2.73 -7.34 -0.10
C GLU A 142 -4.18 -7.71 -0.42
N LEU A 143 -4.85 -8.41 0.49
CA LEU A 143 -6.23 -8.82 0.37
C LEU A 143 -7.19 -7.63 0.27
N LEU A 144 -7.07 -6.63 1.16
CA LEU A 144 -7.89 -5.41 1.14
C LEU A 144 -7.71 -4.65 -0.18
N ALA A 145 -6.47 -4.34 -0.54
CA ALA A 145 -6.17 -3.57 -1.73
C ALA A 145 -6.59 -4.31 -3.02
N THR A 146 -6.39 -5.63 -3.08
CA THR A 146 -6.80 -6.45 -4.23
C THR A 146 -8.32 -6.51 -4.37
N THR A 147 -9.03 -6.69 -3.25
CA THR A 147 -10.49 -6.71 -3.24
C THR A 147 -11.06 -5.37 -3.70
N LEU A 148 -10.57 -4.26 -3.15
CA LEU A 148 -10.95 -2.91 -3.57
C LEU A 148 -10.65 -2.65 -5.05
N PHE A 149 -9.50 -3.11 -5.54
CA PHE A 149 -9.12 -2.98 -6.95
C PHE A 149 -10.13 -3.65 -7.89
N THR A 150 -10.64 -4.83 -7.54
CA THR A 150 -11.66 -5.50 -8.38
C THR A 150 -12.96 -4.70 -8.48
N PHE A 151 -13.36 -4.03 -7.40
CA PHE A 151 -14.53 -3.17 -7.36
C PHE A 151 -14.33 -1.91 -8.21
N LEU A 152 -13.22 -1.19 -8.02
CA LEU A 152 -12.96 0.07 -8.71
C LEU A 152 -12.72 -0.09 -10.22
N GLU A 153 -12.17 -1.22 -10.66
CA GLU A 153 -12.07 -1.56 -12.09
C GLU A 153 -13.42 -1.96 -12.71
N GLY A 154 -14.51 -2.00 -11.93
CA GLY A 154 -15.83 -2.43 -12.39
C GLY A 154 -15.93 -3.94 -12.70
N SER A 155 -14.92 -4.72 -12.29
CA SER A 155 -14.88 -6.17 -12.54
C SER A 155 -15.67 -7.00 -11.54
N ALA A 156 -16.04 -6.42 -10.40
CA ALA A 156 -16.84 -7.06 -9.35
C ALA A 156 -17.77 -6.07 -8.66
N GLY A 157 -19.04 -6.43 -8.52
CA GLY A 157 -20.06 -5.75 -7.72
C GLY A 157 -20.45 -6.50 -6.43
N SER A 158 -19.85 -7.65 -6.17
CA SER A 158 -20.06 -8.44 -4.94
C SER A 158 -18.80 -9.17 -4.47
N SER A 159 -18.78 -9.63 -3.23
CA SER A 159 -17.67 -10.44 -2.69
C SER A 159 -17.46 -11.76 -3.46
N ALA A 160 -18.55 -12.38 -3.91
CA ALA A 160 -18.49 -13.60 -4.72
C ALA A 160 -17.85 -13.35 -6.10
N GLU A 161 -18.22 -12.25 -6.75
CA GLU A 161 -17.61 -11.83 -8.03
C GLU A 161 -16.14 -11.44 -7.84
N ALA A 162 -15.81 -10.69 -6.79
CA ALA A 162 -14.43 -10.32 -6.47
C ALA A 162 -13.56 -11.57 -6.29
N HIS A 163 -14.05 -12.55 -5.54
CA HIS A 163 -13.36 -13.83 -5.38
C HIS A 163 -13.20 -14.54 -6.74
N ALA A 164 -14.26 -14.65 -7.55
CA ALA A 164 -14.19 -15.28 -8.86
C ALA A 164 -13.16 -14.60 -9.80
N VAL A 165 -13.15 -13.26 -9.82
CA VAL A 165 -12.18 -12.46 -10.57
C VAL A 165 -10.77 -12.78 -10.10
N ILE A 166 -10.50 -12.69 -8.79
CA ILE A 166 -9.19 -12.92 -8.19
C ILE A 166 -8.70 -14.35 -8.44
N SER A 167 -9.56 -15.37 -8.25
CA SER A 167 -9.22 -16.77 -8.51
C SER A 167 -8.88 -17.05 -9.97
N GLY A 168 -9.41 -16.25 -10.90
CA GLY A 168 -9.07 -16.29 -12.32
C GLY A 168 -7.72 -15.66 -12.65
N TRP A 169 -6.99 -15.09 -11.69
CA TRP A 169 -5.71 -14.46 -11.94
C TRP A 169 -4.59 -15.49 -12.07
N SER A 170 -4.11 -15.71 -13.29
CA SER A 170 -3.10 -16.73 -13.61
C SER A 170 -1.80 -16.66 -12.79
N HIS A 171 -1.47 -15.50 -12.22
CA HIS A 171 -0.28 -15.28 -11.42
C HIS A 171 -0.49 -15.32 -9.89
N ILE A 172 -1.74 -15.20 -9.42
CA ILE A 172 -2.07 -15.42 -8.00
C ILE A 172 -2.45 -16.89 -7.89
N PRO A 173 -1.78 -17.69 -7.03
CA PRO A 173 -2.26 -19.04 -6.80
C PRO A 173 -3.72 -18.96 -6.33
N ALA A 174 -4.64 -19.69 -6.99
CA ALA A 174 -6.08 -19.63 -6.73
C ALA A 174 -6.49 -19.94 -5.28
N GLN A 175 -5.52 -20.33 -4.43
CA GLN A 175 -5.65 -20.73 -3.04
C GLN A 175 -5.17 -19.67 -2.04
N VAL A 176 -4.58 -18.53 -2.47
CA VAL A 176 -4.04 -17.53 -1.54
C VAL A 176 -5.16 -16.79 -0.81
N PHE A 177 -6.18 -16.33 -1.53
CA PHE A 177 -7.36 -15.68 -0.94
C PHE A 177 -8.55 -16.63 -1.04
N THR A 178 -9.01 -17.12 0.12
CA THR A 178 -10.24 -17.94 0.17
C THR A 178 -11.46 -17.05 -0.04
N SER A 179 -12.57 -17.63 -0.48
CA SER A 179 -13.85 -16.92 -0.60
C SER A 179 -14.27 -16.23 0.70
N ARG A 180 -14.05 -16.91 1.84
CA ARG A 180 -14.28 -16.34 3.17
C ARG A 180 -13.42 -15.11 3.45
N HIS A 181 -12.14 -15.12 3.08
CA HIS A 181 -11.25 -13.98 3.29
C HIS A 181 -11.66 -12.78 2.43
N VAL A 182 -12.00 -13.02 1.16
CA VAL A 182 -12.51 -11.97 0.27
C VAL A 182 -13.84 -11.41 0.80
N ASP A 183 -14.72 -12.25 1.33
CA ASP A 183 -15.99 -11.79 1.90
C ASP A 183 -15.78 -10.91 3.16
N LEU A 184 -14.84 -11.26 4.03
CA LEU A 184 -14.48 -10.42 5.18
C LEU A 184 -13.93 -9.05 4.71
N ALA A 185 -13.01 -9.06 3.75
CA ALA A 185 -12.41 -7.84 3.21
C ALA A 185 -13.44 -6.94 2.52
N TRP A 186 -14.33 -7.54 1.72
CA TRP A 186 -15.42 -6.83 1.06
C TRP A 186 -16.37 -6.18 2.06
N ASN A 187 -16.77 -6.92 3.09
CA ASN A 187 -17.65 -6.40 4.14
C ASN A 187 -16.98 -5.27 4.92
N HIS A 188 -15.69 -5.40 5.24
CA HIS A 188 -14.90 -4.35 5.88
C HIS A 188 -14.83 -3.08 5.04
N LEU A 189 -14.43 -3.20 3.77
CA LEU A 189 -14.37 -2.07 2.83
C LEU A 189 -15.75 -1.39 2.67
N ARG A 190 -16.83 -2.18 2.61
CA ARG A 190 -18.20 -1.65 2.56
C ARG A 190 -18.57 -0.88 3.82
N GLN A 191 -18.32 -1.46 5.00
CA GLN A 191 -18.62 -0.82 6.30
C GLN A 191 -17.80 0.45 6.51
N ALA A 192 -16.56 0.48 6.02
CA ALA A 192 -15.70 1.65 6.05
C ALA A 192 -16.07 2.72 5.00
N GLY A 193 -17.04 2.45 4.11
CA GLY A 193 -17.49 3.39 3.07
C GLY A 193 -16.61 3.44 1.81
N TRP A 194 -15.71 2.48 1.63
CA TRP A 194 -14.77 2.42 0.48
C TRP A 194 -15.34 1.72 -0.76
N LEU A 195 -16.46 0.99 -0.60
CA LEU A 195 -17.19 0.37 -1.72
C LEU A 195 -18.48 1.15 -2.06
N ALA A 196 -18.51 2.46 -1.80
CA ALA A 196 -19.72 3.24 -2.03
C ALA A 196 -20.21 3.06 -3.48
N GLU A 197 -21.46 2.62 -3.62
CA GLU A 197 -22.17 2.46 -4.88
C GLU A 197 -22.24 3.82 -5.58
N SER A 198 -21.30 4.10 -6.49
CA SER A 198 -21.57 5.06 -7.54
C SER A 198 -22.46 4.38 -8.58
N VAL A 199 -23.78 4.53 -8.43
CA VAL A 199 -24.73 4.33 -9.54
C VAL A 199 -25.77 5.46 -9.46
N PRO A 200 -26.01 6.23 -10.54
CA PRO A 200 -26.02 5.74 -11.91
C PRO A 200 -25.07 6.40 -12.90
N ALA A 201 -24.73 5.59 -13.89
CA ALA A 201 -24.38 6.02 -15.24
C ALA A 201 -25.39 7.04 -15.76
N VAL A 202 -24.90 8.06 -16.42
CA VAL A 202 -25.69 8.91 -17.33
C VAL A 202 -25.46 8.41 -18.75
#